data_AF-A0A679J6Y3-F1
#
_entry.id   AF-A0A679J6Y3-F1
#
_cell.length_a   1.000
_cell.length_b   1.000
_cell.length_c   1.000
_cell.angle_alpha   90.00
_cell.angle_beta   90.00
_cell.angle_gamma   90.00
#
_symmetry.space_group_name_H-M   'P 1'
#
loop_
_entity.id
_entity.type
_entity.pdbx_description
1 polymer ?
#
loop_
_entity_poly.entity_id
_entity_poly.type
_entity_poly.pdbx_seq_one_letter_code
_entity_poly.pdbx_strand_id
1 'polypeptide(L)'
;MKVVEALAGTVTQAEFAALIGVSEAKASQLASEGVILRGASGHAWLLAYCERLREVAAGRASVDGGGLDLVQERAALARSQREAQDIKNAVSRGEYAPIGLLADVLGLASSSVVDRFEQLEGALQKACPDLPDEAKATVQQVIANARNEWIRSTAKLVADYLDGLEQSLDDDEEGDDSAFDDAGAAD
;
A
#
# COMPACT_ATOMS: atom_id res chain seq x y z
N MET A 1 -2.59 -57.73 -26.00
CA MET A 1 -3.79 -56.88 -25.92
C MET A 1 -3.32 -55.43 -25.84
N LYS A 2 -3.76 -54.55 -26.73
CA LYS A 2 -3.29 -53.15 -26.72
C LYS A 2 -3.93 -52.46 -25.50
N VAL A 3 -3.16 -51.67 -24.74
CA VAL A 3 -3.66 -50.96 -23.53
C VAL A 3 -4.91 -50.12 -23.83
N VAL A 4 -5.02 -49.60 -25.04
CA VAL A 4 -6.18 -48.84 -25.54
C VAL A 4 -7.47 -49.69 -25.58
N GLU A 5 -7.37 -50.98 -25.90
CA GLU A 5 -8.52 -51.89 -25.93
C GLU A 5 -9.04 -52.20 -24.51
N ALA A 6 -8.14 -52.24 -23.51
CA ALA A 6 -8.50 -52.44 -22.11
C ALA A 6 -9.28 -51.25 -21.52
N LEU A 7 -9.02 -50.04 -22.01
CA LEU A 7 -9.64 -48.79 -21.53
C LEU A 7 -10.92 -48.42 -22.28
N ALA A 8 -11.32 -49.23 -23.28
CA ALA A 8 -12.55 -49.00 -24.03
C ALA A 8 -13.82 -49.33 -23.23
N GLY A 9 -13.71 -50.20 -22.22
CA GLY A 9 -14.79 -50.55 -21.30
C GLY A 9 -14.91 -49.61 -20.09
N THR A 10 -15.95 -49.84 -19.30
CA THR A 10 -16.09 -49.22 -17.97
C THR A 10 -15.05 -49.80 -17.02
N VAL A 11 -14.40 -48.93 -16.25
CA VAL A 11 -13.33 -49.29 -15.30
C VAL A 11 -13.76 -48.85 -13.90
N THR A 12 -13.36 -49.58 -12.85
CA THR A 12 -13.66 -49.19 -11.47
C THR A 12 -12.80 -48.02 -11.02
N GLN A 13 -13.23 -47.29 -9.98
CA GLN A 13 -12.44 -46.18 -9.41
C GLN A 13 -11.10 -46.67 -8.84
N ALA A 14 -11.07 -47.87 -8.24
CA ALA A 14 -9.84 -48.47 -7.72
C ALA A 14 -8.84 -48.80 -8.84
N GLU A 15 -9.30 -49.40 -9.94
CA GLU A 15 -8.47 -49.70 -11.12
C GLU A 15 -7.98 -48.42 -11.79
N PHE A 16 -8.83 -47.40 -11.91
CA PHE A 16 -8.42 -46.11 -12.46
C PHE A 16 -7.43 -45.37 -11.54
N ALA A 17 -7.61 -45.41 -10.23
CA ALA A 17 -6.69 -44.83 -9.26
C ALA A 17 -5.29 -45.45 -9.38
N ALA A 18 -5.22 -46.78 -9.50
CA ALA A 18 -3.96 -47.50 -9.74
C ALA A 18 -3.32 -47.11 -11.08
N LEU A 19 -4.11 -46.94 -12.15
CA LEU A 19 -3.64 -46.54 -13.47
C LEU A 19 -2.97 -45.16 -13.47
N ILE A 20 -3.56 -44.17 -12.80
CA ILE A 20 -3.04 -42.79 -12.75
C ILE A 20 -2.09 -42.54 -11.56
N GLY A 21 -1.83 -43.55 -10.74
CA GLY A 21 -0.90 -43.47 -9.61
C GLY A 21 -1.39 -42.62 -8.44
N VAL A 22 -2.69 -42.63 -8.14
CA VAL A 22 -3.28 -41.89 -7.00
C VAL A 22 -4.01 -42.83 -6.04
N SER A 23 -4.41 -42.32 -4.88
CA SER A 23 -5.25 -43.09 -3.94
C SER A 23 -6.68 -43.27 -4.45
N GLU A 24 -7.35 -44.34 -4.06
CA GLU A 24 -8.77 -44.57 -4.38
C GLU A 24 -9.66 -43.43 -3.85
N ALA A 25 -9.36 -42.91 -2.66
CA ALA A 25 -10.01 -41.72 -2.11
C ALA A 25 -9.92 -40.52 -3.07
N LYS A 26 -8.78 -40.34 -3.74
CA LYS A 26 -8.61 -39.27 -4.73
C LYS A 26 -9.44 -39.52 -5.99
N ALA A 27 -9.56 -40.76 -6.46
CA ALA A 27 -10.45 -41.09 -7.58
C ALA A 27 -11.93 -40.88 -7.23
N SER A 28 -12.34 -41.21 -6.00
CA SER A 28 -13.68 -40.92 -5.49
C SER A 28 -13.96 -39.41 -5.45
N GLN A 29 -12.98 -38.61 -4.99
CA GLN A 29 -13.05 -37.16 -5.04
C GLN A 29 -13.22 -36.62 -6.47
N LEU A 30 -12.45 -37.13 -7.44
CA LEU A 30 -12.58 -36.72 -8.84
C LEU A 30 -13.97 -37.05 -9.41
N ALA A 31 -14.59 -38.15 -8.97
CA ALA A 31 -15.94 -38.50 -9.36
C ALA A 31 -16.99 -37.60 -8.70
N SER A 32 -16.80 -37.20 -7.43
CA SER A 32 -17.69 -36.25 -6.76
C SER A 32 -17.59 -34.83 -7.30
N GLU A 33 -16.39 -34.43 -7.76
CA GLU A 33 -16.13 -33.14 -8.43
C GLU A 33 -16.62 -33.13 -9.89
N GLY A 34 -17.19 -34.23 -10.39
CA GLY A 34 -17.70 -34.32 -11.76
C GLY A 34 -16.62 -34.40 -12.85
N VAL A 35 -15.34 -34.47 -12.46
CA VAL A 35 -14.20 -34.57 -13.40
C VAL A 35 -14.25 -35.90 -14.17
N ILE A 36 -14.63 -36.98 -13.50
CA ILE A 36 -14.85 -38.29 -14.14
C ILE A 36 -16.30 -38.73 -13.95
N LEU A 37 -16.96 -39.07 -15.06
CA LEU A 37 -18.39 -39.40 -15.09
C LEU A 37 -18.62 -40.90 -14.89
N ARG A 38 -19.50 -41.28 -13.95
CA ARG A 38 -19.84 -42.69 -13.70
C ARG A 38 -20.40 -43.35 -14.97
N GLY A 39 -19.96 -44.56 -15.28
CA GLY A 39 -20.37 -45.30 -16.47
C GLY A 39 -19.64 -44.91 -17.76
N ALA A 40 -18.75 -43.92 -17.73
CA ALA A 40 -17.87 -43.63 -18.86
C ALA A 40 -16.72 -44.65 -18.95
N SER A 41 -16.07 -44.70 -20.12
CA SER A 41 -14.93 -45.58 -20.33
C SER A 41 -13.68 -45.08 -19.61
N GLY A 42 -12.74 -45.99 -19.31
CA GLY A 42 -11.45 -45.63 -18.73
C GLY A 42 -10.66 -44.64 -19.60
N HIS A 43 -10.83 -44.72 -20.92
CA HIS A 43 -10.23 -43.76 -21.86
C HIS A 43 -10.80 -42.34 -21.69
N ALA A 44 -12.12 -42.22 -21.54
CA ALA A 44 -12.77 -40.92 -21.30
C ALA A 44 -12.32 -40.32 -19.96
N TRP A 45 -12.18 -41.14 -18.92
CA TRP A 45 -11.67 -40.70 -17.62
C TRP A 45 -10.23 -40.20 -17.70
N LEU A 46 -9.37 -40.87 -18.47
CA LEU A 46 -7.97 -40.47 -18.64
C LEU A 46 -7.87 -39.11 -19.35
N LEU A 47 -8.64 -38.89 -20.42
CA LEU A 47 -8.66 -37.62 -21.13
C LEU A 47 -9.15 -36.48 -20.23
N ALA A 48 -10.25 -36.70 -19.51
CA ALA A 48 -10.80 -35.71 -18.58
C ALA A 48 -9.80 -35.36 -17.46
N TYR A 49 -9.10 -36.37 -16.93
CA TYR A 49 -8.05 -36.16 -15.93
C TYR A 49 -6.87 -35.36 -16.49
N CYS A 50 -6.39 -35.68 -17.69
CA CYS A 50 -5.32 -34.93 -18.36
C CYS A 50 -5.71 -33.48 -18.64
N GLU A 51 -6.97 -33.24 -19.06
CA GLU A 51 -7.47 -31.90 -19.31
C GLU A 51 -7.47 -31.06 -18.04
N ARG A 52 -7.98 -31.62 -16.94
CA ARG A 52 -7.91 -30.98 -15.62
C ARG A 52 -6.48 -30.63 -15.22
N LEU A 53 -5.50 -31.51 -15.45
CA LEU A 53 -4.10 -31.21 -15.11
C LEU A 53 -3.54 -30.03 -15.93
N ARG A 54 -3.93 -29.89 -17.20
CA ARG A 54 -3.54 -28.74 -18.03
C ARG A 54 -4.17 -27.45 -17.52
N GLU A 55 -5.44 -27.47 -17.15
CA GLU A 55 -6.16 -26.32 -16.59
C GLU A 55 -5.56 -25.89 -15.23
N VAL A 56 -5.20 -26.84 -14.37
CA VAL A 56 -4.49 -26.58 -13.11
C VAL A 56 -3.11 -25.95 -13.38
N ALA A 57 -2.33 -26.53 -14.29
CA ALA A 57 -1.01 -25.99 -14.63
C ALA A 57 -1.07 -24.61 -15.30
N ALA A 58 -2.12 -24.33 -16.06
CA ALA A 58 -2.39 -23.03 -16.67
C ALA A 58 -2.94 -21.99 -15.66
N GLY A 59 -3.17 -22.37 -14.40
CA GLY A 59 -3.70 -21.49 -13.36
C GLY A 59 -5.19 -21.17 -13.49
N ARG A 60 -5.94 -21.94 -14.29
CA ARG A 60 -7.38 -21.74 -14.55
C ARG A 60 -8.28 -22.56 -13.62
N ALA A 61 -7.77 -23.66 -13.05
CA ALA A 61 -8.55 -24.51 -12.14
C ALA A 61 -8.61 -24.02 -10.67
N SER A 62 -8.02 -22.86 -10.36
CA SER A 62 -8.15 -22.21 -9.05
C SER A 62 -9.47 -21.46 -8.84
N VAL A 63 -10.37 -21.49 -9.83
CA VAL A 63 -11.64 -20.74 -9.82
C VAL A 63 -12.68 -21.32 -8.86
N ASP A 64 -12.70 -22.64 -8.62
CA ASP A 64 -13.80 -23.28 -7.87
C ASP A 64 -13.54 -23.47 -6.36
N GLY A 65 -12.53 -22.81 -5.77
CA GLY A 65 -12.16 -23.02 -4.36
C GLY A 65 -11.41 -21.89 -3.68
N GLY A 66 -11.68 -20.62 -4.03
CA GLY A 66 -11.09 -19.45 -3.36
C GLY A 66 -9.70 -19.02 -3.87
N GLY A 67 -9.25 -19.52 -5.02
CA GLY A 67 -7.94 -19.20 -5.59
C GLY A 67 -7.89 -17.96 -6.48
N LEU A 68 -9.03 -17.37 -6.83
CA LEU A 68 -9.10 -16.06 -7.51
C LEU A 68 -8.52 -14.93 -6.63
N ASP A 69 -8.68 -15.07 -5.31
CA ASP A 69 -8.23 -14.11 -4.30
C ASP A 69 -6.71 -13.95 -4.33
N LEU A 70 -5.94 -15.05 -4.31
CA LEU A 70 -4.49 -14.99 -4.19
C LEU A 70 -3.76 -14.32 -5.35
N VAL A 71 -4.25 -14.47 -6.59
CA VAL A 71 -3.64 -13.81 -7.76
C VAL A 71 -3.96 -12.32 -7.75
N GLN A 72 -5.22 -11.96 -7.42
CA GLN A 72 -5.66 -10.58 -7.33
C GLN A 72 -4.97 -9.85 -6.17
N GLU A 73 -4.90 -10.46 -5.00
CA GLU A 73 -4.19 -9.98 -3.80
C GLU A 73 -2.70 -9.78 -4.07
N ARG A 74 -2.05 -10.71 -4.80
CA ARG A 74 -0.65 -10.54 -5.20
C ARG A 74 -0.45 -9.38 -6.17
N ALA A 75 -1.39 -9.17 -7.10
CA ALA A 75 -1.34 -8.04 -8.01
C ALA A 75 -1.57 -6.70 -7.27
N ALA A 76 -2.47 -6.68 -6.28
CA ALA A 76 -2.69 -5.52 -5.40
C ALA A 76 -1.45 -5.22 -4.57
N LEU A 77 -0.86 -6.24 -3.93
CA LEU A 77 0.38 -6.11 -3.18
C LEU A 77 1.54 -5.60 -4.05
N ALA A 78 1.68 -6.11 -5.27
CA ALA A 78 2.72 -5.68 -6.20
C ALA A 78 2.56 -4.20 -6.60
N ARG A 79 1.32 -3.71 -6.77
CA ARG A 79 1.05 -2.29 -7.02
C ARG A 79 1.44 -1.42 -5.82
N SER A 80 0.97 -1.78 -4.63
CA SER A 80 1.32 -1.05 -3.39
C SER A 80 2.84 -1.02 -3.13
N GLN A 81 3.54 -2.14 -3.39
CA GLN A 81 5.01 -2.18 -3.27
C GLN A 81 5.72 -1.25 -4.25
N ARG A 82 5.22 -1.16 -5.49
CA ARG A 82 5.77 -0.25 -6.50
C ARG A 82 5.60 1.20 -6.07
N GLU A 83 4.42 1.59 -5.63
CA GLU A 83 4.14 2.95 -5.13
C GLU A 83 5.03 3.29 -3.94
N ALA A 84 5.17 2.36 -2.98
CA ALA A 84 6.07 2.54 -1.84
C ALA A 84 7.54 2.70 -2.28
N GLN A 85 7.97 1.99 -3.33
CA GLN A 85 9.31 2.13 -3.88
C GLN A 85 9.49 3.46 -4.60
N ASP A 86 8.48 3.92 -5.34
CA ASP A 86 8.50 5.20 -6.02
C ASP A 86 8.61 6.37 -5.02
N ILE A 87 7.88 6.32 -3.89
CA ILE A 87 8.03 7.28 -2.80
C ILE A 87 9.46 7.26 -2.22
N LYS A 88 10.01 6.08 -1.93
CA LYS A 88 11.39 5.96 -1.43
C LYS A 88 12.41 6.52 -2.41
N ASN A 89 12.23 6.28 -3.71
CA ASN A 89 13.09 6.83 -4.75
C ASN A 89 12.99 8.35 -4.80
N ALA A 90 11.78 8.90 -4.69
CA ALA A 90 11.55 10.34 -4.72
C ALA A 90 12.14 11.03 -3.48
N VAL A 91 12.03 10.43 -2.28
CA VAL A 91 12.76 10.87 -1.07
C VAL A 91 14.27 10.82 -1.29
N SER A 92 14.79 9.73 -1.85
CA SER A 92 16.23 9.58 -2.12
C SER A 92 16.76 10.60 -3.14
N ARG A 93 15.90 11.04 -4.07
CA ARG A 93 16.19 12.12 -5.04
C ARG A 93 16.01 13.52 -4.45
N GLY A 94 15.48 13.65 -3.24
CA GLY A 94 15.22 14.93 -2.57
C GLY A 94 13.95 15.65 -3.04
N GLU A 95 13.03 14.95 -3.71
CA GLU A 95 11.76 15.53 -4.16
C GLU A 95 10.70 15.54 -3.04
N TYR A 96 10.82 14.62 -2.07
CA TYR A 96 9.96 14.54 -0.90
C TYR A 96 10.79 14.52 0.38
N ALA A 97 10.30 15.17 1.44
CA ALA A 97 10.91 15.17 2.76
C ALA A 97 9.87 14.76 3.82
N PRO A 98 10.24 13.91 4.80
CA PRO A 98 9.37 13.62 5.93
C PRO A 98 9.03 14.87 6.73
N ILE A 99 7.74 15.10 7.00
CA ILE A 99 7.26 16.30 7.71
C ILE A 99 7.92 16.43 9.09
N GLY A 100 8.03 15.33 9.84
CA GLY A 100 8.69 15.33 11.16
C GLY A 100 10.14 15.81 11.08
N LEU A 101 10.89 15.38 10.07
CA LEU A 101 12.27 15.84 9.86
C LEU A 101 12.33 17.34 9.54
N LEU A 102 11.39 17.85 8.73
CA LEU A 102 11.32 19.29 8.43
C LEU A 102 11.00 20.10 9.69
N ALA A 103 10.07 19.63 10.52
CA ALA A 103 9.71 20.26 11.78
C ALA A 103 10.90 20.29 12.75
N ASP A 104 11.62 19.17 12.90
CA ASP A 104 12.81 19.08 13.75
C ASP A 104 13.92 20.04 13.29
N VAL A 105 14.21 20.08 11.99
CA VAL A 105 15.22 20.97 11.41
C VAL A 105 14.83 22.44 11.60
N LEU A 106 13.56 22.79 11.38
CA LEU A 106 13.07 24.14 11.60
C LEU A 106 13.14 24.54 13.08
N GLY A 107 12.80 23.64 13.99
CA GLY A 107 12.92 23.84 15.43
C GLY A 107 14.35 24.12 15.86
N LEU A 108 15.29 23.27 15.41
CA LEU A 108 16.73 23.42 15.68
C LEU A 108 17.29 24.72 15.09
N ALA A 109 16.91 25.06 13.86
CA ALA A 109 17.33 26.30 13.22
C ALA A 109 16.79 27.53 13.97
N SER A 110 15.52 27.47 14.39
CA SER A 110 14.88 28.57 15.13
C SER A 110 15.52 28.78 16.51
N SER A 111 15.80 27.70 17.25
CA SER A 111 16.46 27.80 18.56
C SER A 111 17.86 28.40 18.42
N SER A 112 18.63 27.97 17.42
CA SER A 112 19.97 28.52 17.16
C SER A 112 19.94 30.02 16.91
N VAL A 113 18.89 30.55 16.26
CA VAL A 113 18.80 32.00 15.99
C VAL A 113 18.39 32.77 17.24
N VAL A 114 17.47 32.24 18.05
CA VAL A 114 17.11 32.83 19.35
C VAL A 114 18.35 32.96 20.25
N ASP A 115 19.16 31.90 20.36
CA ASP A 115 20.38 31.90 21.17
C ASP A 115 21.36 33.00 20.74
N ARG A 116 21.49 33.27 19.43
CA ARG A 116 22.35 34.34 18.91
C ARG A 116 21.82 35.73 19.24
N PHE A 117 20.50 35.92 19.25
CA PHE A 117 19.90 37.19 19.63
C PHE A 117 20.09 37.48 21.12
N GLU A 118 19.95 36.47 21.98
CA GLU A 118 20.21 36.63 23.42
C GLU A 118 21.67 36.99 23.72
N GLN A 119 22.61 36.47 22.94
CA GLN A 119 24.04 36.81 23.06
C GLN A 119 24.39 38.21 22.51
N LEU A 120 23.50 38.87 21.77
CA LEU A 120 23.82 40.14 21.12
C LEU A 120 24.09 41.25 22.13
N GLU A 121 23.42 41.27 23.28
CA GLU A 121 23.64 42.29 24.31
C GLU A 121 25.10 42.31 24.78
N GLY A 122 25.64 41.15 25.15
CA GLY A 122 27.03 41.02 25.57
C GLY A 122 28.01 41.36 24.44
N ALA A 123 27.68 40.99 23.19
CA ALA A 123 28.49 41.36 22.03
C ALA A 123 28.50 42.87 21.78
N LEU A 124 27.36 43.55 21.89
CA LEU A 124 27.22 45.00 21.77
C LEU A 124 28.01 45.73 22.85
N GLN A 125 27.92 45.26 24.10
CA GLN A 125 28.66 45.89 25.21
C GLN A 125 30.18 45.77 25.04
N LYS A 126 30.65 44.66 24.46
CA LYS A 126 32.07 44.43 24.18
C LYS A 126 32.57 45.21 22.95
N ALA A 127 31.79 45.27 21.88
CA ALA A 127 32.20 45.92 20.62
C ALA A 127 32.01 47.43 20.65
N CYS A 128 30.98 47.92 21.36
CA CYS A 128 30.59 49.32 21.43
C CYS A 128 30.37 49.74 22.90
N PRO A 129 31.45 49.82 23.72
CA PRO A 129 31.33 50.08 25.16
C PRO A 129 30.69 51.44 25.47
N ASP A 130 30.96 52.46 24.66
CA ASP A 130 30.46 53.83 24.83
C ASP A 130 29.08 54.08 24.19
N LEU A 131 28.40 53.02 23.73
CA LEU A 131 27.07 53.16 23.15
C LEU A 131 26.08 53.64 24.24
N PRO A 132 25.32 54.73 24.00
CA PRO A 132 24.37 55.26 24.98
C PRO A 132 23.31 54.22 25.37
N ASP A 133 22.89 54.23 26.63
CA ASP A 133 21.93 53.24 27.15
C ASP A 133 20.57 53.33 26.45
N GLU A 134 20.14 54.53 26.04
CA GLU A 134 18.92 54.73 25.23
C GLU A 134 19.01 54.04 23.86
N ALA A 135 20.19 54.07 23.22
CA ALA A 135 20.42 53.39 21.96
C ALA A 135 20.46 51.86 22.14
N LYS A 136 21.11 51.38 23.21
CA LYS A 136 21.10 49.95 23.58
C LYS A 136 19.68 49.45 23.82
N ALA A 137 18.89 50.17 24.61
CA ALA A 137 17.50 49.83 24.90
C ALA A 137 16.66 49.76 23.61
N THR A 138 16.85 50.70 22.69
CA THR A 138 16.17 50.70 21.40
C THR A 138 16.50 49.45 20.58
N VAL A 139 17.79 49.08 20.48
CA VAL A 139 18.23 47.87 19.75
C VAL A 139 17.65 46.60 20.37
N GLN A 140 17.70 46.48 21.70
CA GLN A 140 17.11 45.34 22.41
C GLN A 140 15.60 45.24 22.17
N GLN A 141 14.89 46.36 22.19
CA GLN A 141 13.45 46.39 21.94
C GLN A 141 13.10 45.98 20.50
N VAL A 142 13.86 46.43 19.50
CA VAL A 142 13.68 46.01 18.10
C VAL A 142 13.87 44.50 17.96
N ILE A 143 14.88 43.93 18.62
CA ILE A 143 15.17 42.48 18.56
C ILE A 143 14.10 41.67 19.27
N ALA A 144 13.66 42.12 20.45
CA ALA A 144 12.58 41.46 21.17
C ALA A 144 11.29 41.45 20.34
N ASN A 145 10.96 42.56 19.67
CA ASN A 145 9.82 42.64 18.77
C ASN A 145 9.97 41.70 17.56
N ALA A 146 11.15 41.65 16.93
CA ALA A 146 11.43 40.74 15.82
C ALA A 146 11.31 39.26 16.23
N ARG A 147 11.81 38.88 17.42
CA ARG A 147 11.68 37.53 17.97
C ARG A 147 10.22 37.16 18.21
N ASN A 148 9.45 38.05 18.82
CA ASN A 148 8.04 37.82 19.10
C ASN A 148 7.22 37.71 17.81
N GLU A 149 7.53 38.51 16.79
CA GLU A 149 6.88 38.44 15.49
C GLU A 149 7.20 37.13 14.75
N TRP A 150 8.45 36.68 14.81
CA TRP A 150 8.80 35.37 14.27
C TRP A 150 7.98 34.26 14.95
N ILE A 151 7.95 34.19 16.28
CA ILE A 151 7.17 33.17 16.99
C ILE A 151 5.70 33.18 16.54
N ARG A 152 5.08 34.36 16.44
CA ARG A 152 3.69 34.50 15.98
C ARG A 152 3.51 34.03 14.53
N SER A 153 4.37 34.48 13.61
CA SER A 153 4.27 34.13 12.19
C SER A 153 4.48 32.63 11.95
N THR A 154 5.44 31.99 12.64
CA THR A 154 5.62 30.53 12.55
C THR A 154 4.44 29.77 13.15
N ALA A 155 3.92 30.19 14.31
CA ALA A 155 2.74 29.57 14.90
C ALA A 155 1.52 29.67 13.98
N LYS A 156 1.35 30.81 13.29
CA LYS A 156 0.32 31.00 12.29
C LYS A 156 0.50 30.08 11.09
N LEU A 157 1.70 29.94 10.53
CA LEU A 157 1.96 29.02 9.42
C LEU A 157 1.63 27.57 9.77
N VAL A 158 1.90 27.16 11.01
CA VAL A 158 1.54 25.82 11.50
C VAL A 158 0.02 25.66 11.63
N ALA A 159 -0.67 26.66 12.18
CA ALA A 159 -2.14 26.65 12.27
C ALA A 159 -2.79 26.61 10.89
N ASP A 160 -2.39 27.49 9.97
CA ASP A 160 -2.91 27.54 8.61
C ASP A 160 -2.68 26.21 7.85
N TYR A 161 -1.57 25.52 8.11
CA TYR A 161 -1.30 24.19 7.56
C TYR A 161 -2.21 23.10 8.15
N LEU A 162 -2.45 23.12 9.47
CA LEU A 162 -3.33 22.16 10.13
C LEU A 162 -4.78 22.35 9.70
N ASP A 163 -5.26 23.59 9.61
CA ASP A 163 -6.59 23.92 9.11
C ASP A 163 -6.77 23.47 7.64
N GLY A 164 -5.73 23.63 6.82
CA GLY A 164 -5.74 23.14 5.44
C GLY A 164 -5.76 21.61 5.33
N LEU A 165 -5.12 20.91 6.27
CA LEU A 165 -5.18 19.45 6.35
C LEU A 165 -6.57 18.97 6.77
N GLU A 166 -7.21 19.62 7.75
CA GLU A 166 -8.58 19.32 8.17
C GLU A 166 -9.56 19.50 7.00
N GLN A 167 -9.46 20.60 6.25
CA GLN A 167 -10.31 20.82 5.06
C GLN A 167 -10.10 19.77 3.97
N SER A 168 -8.86 19.30 3.75
CA SER A 168 -8.61 18.24 2.78
C SER A 168 -9.19 16.88 3.18
N LEU A 169 -9.29 16.61 4.49
CA LEU A 169 -9.91 15.38 5.00
C LEU A 169 -11.43 15.43 4.87
N ASP A 170 -12.03 16.59 5.11
CA ASP A 170 -13.48 16.80 4.93
C ASP A 170 -13.89 16.71 3.45
N ASP A 171 -13.06 17.19 2.51
CA ASP A 171 -13.32 17.13 1.07
C ASP A 171 -13.24 15.69 0.50
N ASP A 172 -12.41 14.82 1.07
CA ASP A 172 -12.29 13.41 0.65
C ASP A 172 -13.47 12.53 1.14
N GLU A 173 -14.21 12.94 2.19
CA GLU A 173 -15.40 12.22 2.69
C GLU A 173 -16.67 12.47 1.83
N GLU A 174 -16.74 13.54 1.03
CA GLU A 174 -17.89 13.82 0.16
C GLU A 174 -17.82 13.14 -1.24
N GLY A 175 -16.75 12.38 -1.52
CA GLY A 175 -16.44 11.85 -2.86
C GLY A 175 -16.97 10.45 -3.21
N ASP A 176 -17.50 9.65 -2.27
CA ASP A 176 -17.74 8.21 -2.48
C ASP A 176 -19.20 7.73 -2.29
N ASP A 177 -20.21 8.55 -2.64
CA ASP A 177 -21.63 8.16 -2.48
C ASP A 177 -22.45 8.13 -3.78
N SER A 178 -21.82 8.10 -4.97
CA SER A 178 -22.55 8.17 -6.26
C SER A 178 -22.38 6.99 -7.24
N ALA A 179 -21.77 5.87 -6.85
CA ALA A 179 -21.46 4.78 -7.81
C ALA A 179 -22.36 3.52 -7.73
N PHE A 180 -23.52 3.56 -7.08
CA PHE A 180 -24.40 2.38 -6.97
C PHE A 180 -25.90 2.69 -7.12
N ASP A 181 -26.33 3.31 -8.23
CA ASP A 181 -27.71 3.11 -8.70
C ASP A 181 -27.86 3.40 -10.21
N ASP A 182 -27.45 2.47 -11.07
CA ASP A 182 -28.12 2.28 -12.38
C ASP A 182 -27.74 0.93 -13.01
N ALA A 183 -28.53 -0.10 -12.72
CA ALA A 183 -28.68 -1.24 -13.63
C ALA A 183 -29.90 -2.09 -13.24
N GLY A 184 -31.10 -1.74 -13.73
CA GLY A 184 -32.21 -2.68 -13.59
C GLY A 184 -33.61 -2.23 -13.98
N ALA A 185 -33.81 -1.52 -15.10
CA ALA A 185 -35.12 -1.50 -15.76
C ALA A 185 -35.02 -1.11 -17.24
N ALA A 186 -34.89 -2.09 -18.14
CA ALA A 186 -35.42 -1.98 -19.50
C ALA A 186 -35.60 -3.37 -20.15
N ASP A 187 -36.87 -3.69 -20.37
CA ASP A 187 -37.51 -4.60 -21.35
C ASP A 187 -37.32 -6.13 -21.22
#